data_AF-A0A1G2I3W8-F1
#
_entry.id   AF-A0A1G2I3W8-F1
#
_cell.length_a   1.000
_cell.length_b   1.000
_cell.length_c   1.000
_cell.angle_alpha   90.00
_cell.angle_beta   90.00
_cell.angle_gamma   90.00
#
_symmetry.space_group_name_H-M   'P 1'
#
loop_
_entity.id
_entity.type
_entity.pdbx_description
1 polymer ?
#
loop_
_entity_poly.entity_id
_entity_poly.type
_entity_poly.pdbx_seq_one_letter_code
_entity_poly.pdbx_strand_id
1 'polypeptide(L)'
;MEHNLSEPKSELETPENFFSIDELEKFREEFFEKNDVHSQENSRKVHLDFIKDLIDNRERFQYIFETEKGSIYFVLHSGETMRIKKHKPGIWPGDYQIQNFTKRIFFIDASEENRLKAMILEDNKKENINKLVGKKIFLTELREGVIPIEVDVVDLWEDEEHGRRAIFEFRDNKIVFKGDKIGGSINEKSIGLVHFGHPIFKIIKQ
;
A
#
# COMPACT_ATOMS: atom_id res chain seq x y z
N MET A 1 20.36 -28.72 -1.81
CA MET A 1 19.25 -28.10 -1.07
C MET A 1 18.57 -27.15 -2.04
N GLU A 2 17.42 -27.55 -2.56
CA GLU A 2 16.62 -26.71 -3.46
C GLU A 2 15.92 -25.64 -2.61
N HIS A 3 16.24 -24.38 -2.87
CA HIS A 3 15.54 -23.26 -2.26
C HIS A 3 14.19 -23.10 -2.95
N ASN A 4 13.11 -23.43 -2.25
CA ASN A 4 11.76 -23.12 -2.68
C ASN A 4 11.62 -21.60 -2.81
N LEU A 5 11.81 -21.09 -4.02
CA LEU A 5 11.29 -19.80 -4.44
C LEU A 5 9.77 -19.96 -4.49
N SER A 6 9.09 -19.77 -3.36
CA SER A 6 7.63 -19.68 -3.40
C SER A 6 7.30 -18.35 -4.06
N GLU A 7 6.81 -18.39 -5.30
CA GLU A 7 5.87 -17.36 -5.72
C GLU A 7 4.78 -17.32 -4.62
N PRO A 8 4.35 -16.13 -4.15
CA PRO A 8 3.16 -16.08 -3.31
C PRO A 8 2.09 -16.82 -4.11
N LYS A 9 1.45 -17.81 -3.50
CA LYS A 9 0.34 -18.53 -4.11
C LYS A 9 -0.57 -17.48 -4.73
N SER A 10 -0.58 -17.43 -6.06
CA SER A 10 -1.54 -16.68 -6.84
C SER A 10 -2.92 -17.13 -6.38
N GLU A 11 -3.78 -16.15 -6.14
CA GLU A 11 -5.22 -16.34 -5.89
C GLU A 11 -5.52 -17.16 -4.63
N LEU A 12 -5.31 -16.56 -3.45
CA LEU A 12 -6.29 -16.82 -2.39
C LEU A 12 -7.62 -16.28 -2.94
N GLU A 13 -8.57 -17.16 -3.22
CA GLU A 13 -9.93 -16.75 -3.57
C GLU A 13 -10.38 -15.72 -2.54
N THR A 14 -10.58 -14.48 -3.00
CA THR A 14 -11.14 -13.43 -2.16
C THR A 14 -12.47 -13.97 -1.66
N PRO A 15 -12.65 -14.15 -0.33
CA PRO A 15 -13.93 -14.67 0.16
C PRO A 15 -15.03 -13.73 -0.33
N GLU A 16 -16.18 -14.26 -0.76
CA GLU A 16 -17.25 -13.49 -1.44
C GLU A 16 -17.67 -12.19 -0.74
N ASN A 17 -17.38 -12.06 0.56
CA ASN A 17 -17.71 -10.90 1.37
C ASN A 17 -16.67 -9.76 1.32
N PHE A 18 -15.46 -9.98 0.79
CA PHE A 18 -14.42 -8.95 0.69
C PHE A 18 -14.46 -8.22 -0.65
N PHE A 19 -13.94 -6.99 -0.70
CA PHE A 19 -13.71 -6.29 -1.96
C PHE A 19 -12.54 -6.93 -2.72
N SER A 20 -12.70 -7.10 -4.03
CA SER A 20 -11.56 -7.17 -4.98
C SER A 20 -11.12 -5.77 -5.40
N ILE A 21 -9.98 -5.64 -6.08
CA ILE A 21 -9.53 -4.37 -6.67
C ILE A 21 -10.58 -3.86 -7.66
N ASP A 22 -10.99 -4.68 -8.62
CA ASP A 22 -11.95 -4.32 -9.67
C ASP A 22 -13.30 -3.87 -9.09
N GLU A 23 -13.78 -4.55 -8.04
CA GLU A 23 -15.00 -4.17 -7.35
C GLU A 23 -14.86 -2.82 -6.65
N LEU A 24 -13.73 -2.56 -5.98
CA LEU A 24 -13.50 -1.30 -5.30
C LEU A 24 -13.31 -0.14 -6.28
N GLU A 25 -12.67 -0.39 -7.43
CA GLU A 25 -12.54 0.58 -8.51
C GLU A 25 -13.88 0.94 -9.12
N LYS A 26 -14.69 -0.07 -9.46
CA LYS A 26 -16.06 0.15 -9.93
C LYS A 26 -16.90 0.89 -8.90
N PHE A 27 -16.78 0.53 -7.62
CA PHE A 27 -17.45 1.23 -6.53
C PHE A 27 -17.05 2.71 -6.47
N ARG A 28 -15.75 3.01 -6.62
CA ARG A 28 -15.24 4.39 -6.69
C ARG A 28 -15.82 5.13 -7.88
N GLU A 29 -15.73 4.57 -9.08
CA GLU A 29 -16.21 5.20 -10.33
C GLU A 29 -17.70 5.52 -10.25
N GLU A 30 -18.53 4.53 -9.91
CA GLU A 30 -19.97 4.73 -9.77
C GLU A 30 -20.31 5.78 -8.70
N PHE A 31 -19.56 5.83 -7.60
CA PHE A 31 -19.77 6.83 -6.57
C PHE A 31 -19.50 8.24 -7.09
N PHE A 32 -18.38 8.47 -7.78
CA PHE A 32 -18.01 9.80 -8.27
C PHE A 32 -18.85 10.25 -9.47
N GLU A 33 -19.30 9.33 -10.33
CA GLU A 33 -20.25 9.64 -11.41
C GLU A 33 -21.61 10.12 -10.88
N LYS A 34 -22.12 9.50 -9.81
CA LYS A 34 -23.41 9.86 -9.21
C LYS A 34 -23.37 11.18 -8.42
N ASN A 35 -22.20 11.62 -7.97
CA ASN A 35 -22.05 12.71 -6.99
C ASN A 35 -21.45 14.02 -7.56
N ASP A 36 -21.39 14.17 -8.88
CA ASP A 36 -21.09 15.40 -9.65
C ASP A 36 -20.16 16.44 -8.98
N VAL A 37 -18.85 16.34 -9.26
CA VAL A 37 -17.80 17.15 -8.64
C VAL A 37 -17.58 18.46 -9.40
N HIS A 38 -18.53 19.41 -9.31
CA HIS A 38 -18.44 20.69 -10.03
C HIS A 38 -17.81 21.87 -9.25
N SER A 39 -17.55 21.75 -7.93
CA SER A 39 -16.87 22.79 -7.13
C SER A 39 -15.95 22.20 -6.03
N GLN A 40 -14.98 22.98 -5.52
CA GLN A 40 -14.06 22.51 -4.46
C GLN A 40 -14.78 22.15 -3.15
N GLU A 41 -15.81 22.90 -2.77
CA GLU A 41 -16.57 22.67 -1.53
C GLU A 41 -17.47 21.43 -1.66
N ASN A 42 -18.09 21.24 -2.84
CA ASN A 42 -18.76 19.98 -3.18
C ASN A 42 -17.75 18.82 -3.20
N SER A 43 -16.55 19.03 -3.73
CA SER A 43 -15.51 18.00 -3.79
C SER A 43 -15.11 17.50 -2.39
N ARG A 44 -14.95 18.40 -1.40
CA ARG A 44 -14.67 17.98 -0.02
C ARG A 44 -15.75 17.07 0.53
N LYS A 45 -17.01 17.49 0.38
CA LYS A 45 -18.16 16.74 0.88
C LYS A 45 -18.23 15.36 0.20
N VAL A 46 -18.11 15.32 -1.12
CA VAL A 46 -18.13 14.07 -1.90
C VAL A 46 -17.03 13.11 -1.45
N HIS A 47 -15.80 13.59 -1.21
CA HIS A 47 -14.72 12.73 -0.69
C HIS A 47 -15.00 12.22 0.73
N LEU A 48 -15.57 13.05 1.61
CA LEU A 48 -15.93 12.63 2.96
C LEU A 48 -17.07 11.60 2.94
N ASP A 49 -18.07 11.81 2.09
CA ASP A 49 -19.17 10.87 1.88
C ASP A 49 -18.63 9.54 1.31
N PHE A 50 -17.68 9.58 0.37
CA PHE A 50 -17.00 8.37 -0.12
C PHE A 50 -16.24 7.63 0.98
N ILE A 51 -15.44 8.34 1.78
CA ILE A 51 -14.72 7.75 2.93
C ILE A 51 -15.72 7.10 3.88
N LYS A 52 -16.84 7.78 4.17
CA LYS A 52 -17.88 7.25 5.05
C LYS A 52 -18.48 5.97 4.48
N ASP A 53 -18.83 5.94 3.20
CA ASP A 53 -19.38 4.75 2.55
C ASP A 53 -18.41 3.56 2.62
N LEU A 54 -17.10 3.79 2.48
CA LEU A 54 -16.09 2.75 2.65
C LEU A 54 -16.04 2.21 4.10
N ILE A 55 -16.15 3.11 5.09
CA ILE A 55 -16.17 2.74 6.52
C ILE A 55 -17.48 2.02 6.91
N ASP A 56 -18.59 2.38 6.29
CA ASP A 56 -19.87 1.69 6.46
C ASP A 56 -19.79 0.26 5.87
N ASN A 57 -18.96 0.07 4.84
CA ASN A 57 -18.62 -1.24 4.26
C ASN A 57 -17.33 -1.88 4.85
N ARG A 58 -16.88 -1.47 6.05
CA ARG A 58 -15.59 -1.90 6.61
C ARG A 58 -15.37 -3.41 6.72
N GLU A 59 -16.44 -4.19 6.88
CA GLU A 59 -16.35 -5.65 6.98
C GLU A 59 -15.86 -6.31 5.68
N ARG A 60 -15.90 -5.58 4.56
CA ARG A 60 -15.40 -6.01 3.26
C ARG A 60 -13.88 -5.79 3.10
N PHE A 61 -13.21 -5.24 4.11
CA PHE A 61 -11.77 -4.99 4.13
C PHE A 61 -11.09 -5.88 5.16
N GLN A 62 -9.84 -6.25 4.87
CA GLN A 62 -9.00 -6.95 5.84
C GLN A 62 -8.65 -6.04 7.00
N TYR A 63 -8.10 -4.85 6.69
CA TYR A 63 -7.71 -3.85 7.68
C TYR A 63 -8.13 -2.46 7.23
N ILE A 64 -8.49 -1.63 8.21
CA ILE A 64 -8.62 -0.19 8.00
C ILE A 64 -7.91 0.52 9.13
N PHE A 65 -7.02 1.46 8.79
CA PHE A 65 -6.30 2.24 9.79
C PHE A 65 -6.01 3.66 9.30
N GLU A 66 -5.78 4.56 10.24
CA GLU A 66 -5.39 5.94 10.03
C GLU A 66 -3.99 6.18 10.59
N THR A 67 -3.18 6.96 9.87
CA THR A 67 -1.83 7.35 10.28
C THR A 67 -1.81 8.71 10.98
N GLU A 68 -0.72 9.05 11.68
CA GLU A 68 -0.56 10.35 12.35
C GLU A 68 -0.71 11.58 11.44
N LYS A 69 -0.55 11.43 10.11
CA LYS A 69 -0.79 12.50 9.14
C LYS A 69 -2.22 12.55 8.61
N GLY A 70 -3.11 11.68 9.10
CA GLY A 70 -4.50 11.59 8.68
C GLY A 70 -4.71 10.90 7.35
N SER A 71 -3.70 10.20 6.81
CA SER A 71 -3.92 9.28 5.68
C SER A 71 -4.64 8.04 6.19
N ILE A 72 -5.68 7.63 5.47
CA ILE A 72 -6.49 6.45 5.77
C ILE A 72 -6.17 5.36 4.75
N TYR A 73 -5.97 4.14 5.24
CA TYR A 73 -5.63 2.97 4.44
C TYR A 73 -6.76 1.97 4.51
N PHE A 74 -7.18 1.49 3.34
CA PHE A 74 -8.17 0.43 3.17
C PHE A 74 -7.47 -0.76 2.53
N VAL A 75 -7.16 -1.78 3.34
CA VAL A 75 -6.38 -2.96 2.93
C VAL A 75 -7.34 -4.09 2.56
N LEU A 76 -7.21 -4.60 1.33
CA LEU A 76 -7.95 -5.74 0.81
C LEU A 76 -7.45 -7.06 1.41
N HIS A 77 -8.25 -8.12 1.30
CA HIS A 77 -7.85 -9.46 1.77
C HIS A 77 -6.62 -10.00 1.04
N SER A 78 -6.49 -9.64 -0.24
CA SER A 78 -5.35 -9.96 -1.10
C SER A 78 -4.08 -9.16 -0.77
N GLY A 79 -4.19 -8.12 0.09
CA GLY A 79 -3.07 -7.32 0.60
C GLY A 79 -2.85 -5.99 -0.12
N GLU A 80 -3.53 -5.76 -1.25
CA GLU A 80 -3.54 -4.47 -1.94
C GLU A 80 -4.23 -3.42 -1.09
N THR A 81 -3.80 -2.18 -1.28
CA THR A 81 -4.24 -1.09 -0.41
C THR A 81 -4.61 0.14 -1.22
N MET A 82 -5.80 0.68 -0.95
CA MET A 82 -6.18 2.02 -1.35
C MET A 82 -5.83 3.00 -0.23
N ARG A 83 -5.02 4.01 -0.54
CA ARG A 83 -4.67 5.08 0.40
C ARG A 83 -5.41 6.37 0.04
N ILE A 84 -6.05 6.96 1.04
CA ILE A 84 -6.65 8.29 0.93
C ILE A 84 -5.78 9.24 1.76
N LYS A 85 -5.06 10.13 1.09
CA LYS A 85 -4.16 11.09 1.72
C LYS A 85 -4.90 12.38 2.05
N LYS A 86 -4.84 12.79 3.32
CA LYS A 86 -5.31 14.09 3.76
C LYS A 86 -4.25 15.16 3.48
N HIS A 87 -4.65 16.23 2.81
CA HIS A 87 -3.82 17.39 2.51
C HIS A 87 -4.29 18.60 3.31
N LYS A 88 -3.47 19.66 3.30
CA LYS A 88 -3.92 20.95 3.83
C LYS A 88 -5.02 21.53 2.93
N PRO A 89 -5.93 22.34 3.49
CA PRO A 89 -6.93 23.05 2.72
C PRO A 89 -6.35 23.76 1.50
N GLY A 90 -6.95 23.53 0.32
CA GLY A 90 -6.62 24.23 -0.92
C GLY A 90 -5.46 23.66 -1.76
N ILE A 91 -4.80 22.57 -1.33
CA ILE A 91 -3.75 21.91 -2.14
C ILE A 91 -4.36 20.95 -3.18
N TRP A 92 -5.45 20.27 -2.81
CA TRP A 92 -6.19 19.33 -3.66
C TRP A 92 -7.68 19.63 -3.61
N PRO A 93 -8.46 19.33 -4.67
CA PRO A 93 -9.91 19.39 -4.61
C PRO A 93 -10.42 18.56 -3.42
N GLY A 94 -11.03 19.23 -2.43
CA GLY A 94 -11.64 18.57 -1.29
C GLY A 94 -10.72 18.15 -0.13
N ASP A 95 -9.45 18.57 -0.11
CA ASP A 95 -8.44 18.24 0.93
C ASP A 95 -8.07 16.76 1.04
N TYR A 96 -8.63 15.92 0.18
CA TYR A 96 -8.33 14.48 0.12
C TYR A 96 -7.85 14.13 -1.27
N GLN A 97 -6.86 13.24 -1.33
CA GLN A 97 -6.39 12.65 -2.56
C GLN A 97 -6.52 11.13 -2.43
N ILE A 98 -7.41 10.54 -3.21
CA ILE A 98 -7.47 9.09 -3.38
C ILE A 98 -6.33 8.70 -4.30
N GLN A 99 -5.45 7.83 -3.84
CA GLN A 99 -4.30 7.39 -4.62
C GLN A 99 -4.55 6.04 -5.28
N ASN A 100 -3.75 5.74 -6.30
CA ASN A 100 -3.70 4.42 -6.91
C ASN A 100 -3.41 3.35 -5.87
N PHE A 101 -3.83 2.13 -6.18
CA PHE A 101 -3.58 0.99 -5.34
C PHE A 101 -2.09 0.73 -5.20
N THR A 102 -1.70 0.33 -4.00
CA THR A 102 -0.38 -0.28 -3.76
C THR A 102 -0.60 -1.79 -3.67
N LYS A 103 0.24 -2.60 -4.31
CA LYS A 103 0.03 -4.06 -4.33
C LYS A 103 0.21 -4.67 -2.96
N ARG A 104 1.11 -4.13 -2.13
CA ARG A 104 1.49 -4.76 -0.88
C ARG A 104 1.77 -3.75 0.20
N ILE A 105 1.30 -4.07 1.40
CA ILE A 105 1.61 -3.34 2.61
C ILE A 105 2.14 -4.29 3.68
N PHE A 106 3.21 -3.88 4.34
CA PHE A 106 3.80 -4.59 5.48
C PHE A 106 3.91 -3.66 6.68
N PHE A 107 4.01 -4.21 7.88
CA PHE A 107 4.16 -3.40 9.09
C PHE A 107 5.51 -3.67 9.74
N ILE A 108 6.18 -2.61 10.18
CA ILE A 108 7.44 -2.68 10.92
C ILE A 108 7.40 -1.78 12.16
N ASP A 109 8.19 -2.11 13.16
CA ASP A 109 8.35 -1.25 14.34
C ASP A 109 9.34 -0.09 14.05
N ALA A 110 9.30 0.96 14.88
CA ALA A 110 10.14 2.15 14.73
C ALA A 110 11.65 1.85 14.77
N SER A 111 12.08 0.84 15.52
CA SER A 111 13.50 0.42 15.56
C SER A 111 13.96 -0.11 14.20
N GLU A 112 13.11 -0.87 13.53
CA GLU A 112 13.37 -1.41 12.20
C GLU A 112 13.34 -0.31 11.16
N GLU A 113 12.39 0.64 11.24
CA GLU A 113 12.32 1.78 10.32
C GLU A 113 13.60 2.59 10.37
N ASN A 114 14.09 2.91 11.58
CA ASN A 114 15.35 3.62 11.77
C ASN A 114 16.54 2.84 11.19
N ARG A 115 16.57 1.51 11.38
CA ARG A 115 17.63 0.66 10.81
C ARG A 115 17.60 0.70 9.27
N LEU A 116 16.43 0.60 8.66
CA LEU A 116 16.27 0.63 7.20
C LEU A 116 16.61 2.01 6.63
N LYS A 117 16.12 3.09 7.26
CA LYS A 117 16.47 4.47 6.88
C LYS A 117 17.98 4.71 6.93
N ALA A 118 18.64 4.28 8.00
CA ALA A 118 20.09 4.39 8.13
C ALA A 118 20.85 3.62 7.03
N MET A 119 20.29 2.50 6.55
CA MET A 119 20.90 1.74 5.45
C MET A 119 20.75 2.44 4.09
N ILE A 120 19.57 3.01 3.80
CA ILE A 120 19.27 3.59 2.49
C ILE A 120 19.81 5.01 2.32
N LEU A 121 20.09 5.72 3.42
CA LEU A 121 20.71 7.04 3.37
C LEU A 121 22.16 6.94 2.86
N GLU A 122 22.48 7.69 1.80
CA GLU A 122 23.86 7.92 1.35
C GLU A 122 24.45 9.21 1.96
N ASP A 123 25.77 9.34 1.93
CA ASP A 123 26.52 10.50 2.47
C ASP A 123 26.04 11.85 1.91
N ASN A 124 25.43 11.85 0.72
CA ASN A 124 24.85 13.01 0.05
C ASN A 124 23.32 13.17 0.26
N LYS A 125 22.73 12.47 1.23
CA LYS A 125 21.28 12.44 1.55
C LYS A 125 20.38 11.96 0.40
N LYS A 126 20.92 11.27 -0.60
CA LYS A 126 20.11 10.55 -1.58
C LYS A 126 19.72 9.19 -1.00
N GLU A 127 18.46 8.82 -1.15
CA GLU A 127 17.98 7.50 -0.75
C GLU A 127 18.32 6.48 -1.83
N ASN A 128 18.97 5.39 -1.43
CA ASN A 128 19.28 4.25 -2.29
C ASN A 128 18.56 3.00 -1.80
N ILE A 129 17.29 2.89 -2.20
CA ILE A 129 16.38 1.83 -1.77
C ILE A 129 16.87 0.43 -2.18
N ASN A 130 17.66 0.33 -3.25
CA ASN A 130 18.24 -0.92 -3.74
C ASN A 130 19.19 -1.59 -2.71
N LYS A 131 19.68 -0.85 -1.71
CA LYS A 131 20.45 -1.43 -0.60
C LYS A 131 19.65 -2.40 0.26
N LEU A 132 18.32 -2.40 0.14
CA LEU A 132 17.44 -3.35 0.84
C LEU A 132 17.42 -4.73 0.16
N VAL A 133 17.90 -4.88 -1.08
CA VAL A 133 17.94 -6.18 -1.75
C VAL A 133 18.81 -7.17 -0.97
N GLY A 134 18.29 -8.38 -0.78
CA GLY A 134 18.90 -9.46 -0.01
C GLY A 134 18.89 -9.23 1.51
N LYS A 135 18.35 -8.11 2.00
CA LYS A 135 18.30 -7.81 3.43
C LYS A 135 17.04 -8.36 4.04
N LYS A 136 17.18 -8.89 5.27
CA LYS A 136 16.05 -9.28 6.10
C LYS A 136 15.40 -8.01 6.65
N ILE A 137 14.09 -7.95 6.53
CA ILE A 137 13.23 -6.92 7.13
C ILE A 137 12.30 -7.62 8.09
N PHE A 138 12.33 -7.19 9.35
CA PHE A 138 11.53 -7.78 10.42
C PHE A 138 10.15 -7.14 10.43
N LEU A 139 9.14 -7.96 10.16
CA LEU A 139 7.75 -7.58 10.20
C LEU A 139 7.18 -7.68 11.61
N THR A 140 6.19 -6.85 11.88
CA THR A 140 5.38 -6.87 13.09
C THR A 140 3.90 -6.96 12.71
N GLU A 141 3.05 -7.21 13.70
CA GLU A 141 1.60 -7.21 13.50
C GLU A 141 1.04 -5.79 13.45
N LEU A 142 -0.12 -5.63 12.82
CA LEU A 142 -0.86 -4.37 12.83
C LEU A 142 -1.21 -3.97 14.27
N ARG A 143 -0.70 -2.82 14.72
CA ARG A 143 -1.05 -2.17 15.99
C ARG A 143 -0.76 -0.67 15.91
N GLU A 144 -1.28 0.13 16.84
CA GLU A 144 -0.93 1.56 16.91
C GLU A 144 0.59 1.76 17.11
N GLY A 145 1.15 2.78 16.46
CA GLY A 145 2.56 3.15 16.50
C GLY A 145 3.48 2.44 15.49
N VAL A 146 3.03 1.36 14.84
CA VAL A 146 3.84 0.69 13.80
C VAL A 146 3.81 1.47 12.50
N ILE A 147 4.79 1.25 11.64
CA ILE A 147 4.98 1.96 10.38
C ILE A 147 4.57 1.04 9.22
N PRO A 148 3.62 1.46 8.36
CA PRO A 148 3.33 0.75 7.13
C PRO A 148 4.45 0.99 6.10
N ILE A 149 4.89 -0.09 5.47
CA ILE A 149 5.75 -0.09 4.29
C ILE A 149 4.87 -0.44 3.09
N GLU A 150 4.70 0.53 2.20
CA GLU A 150 4.03 0.37 0.91
C GLU A 150 5.04 -0.10 -0.13
N VAL A 151 4.72 -1.15 -0.87
CA VAL A 151 5.57 -1.67 -1.95
C VAL A 151 4.74 -1.97 -3.19
N ASP A 152 5.34 -1.66 -4.34
CA ASP A 152 4.79 -1.83 -5.68
C ASP A 152 3.53 -0.98 -5.87
N VAL A 153 3.66 0.12 -6.60
CA VAL A 153 2.47 0.86 -7.05
C VAL A 153 1.80 0.04 -8.15
N VAL A 154 0.49 -0.14 -8.06
CA VAL A 154 -0.30 -0.60 -9.19
C VAL A 154 -0.40 0.59 -10.15
N ASP A 155 0.43 0.60 -11.19
CA ASP A 155 0.16 1.46 -12.34
C ASP A 155 -0.85 0.74 -13.24
N LEU A 156 -1.96 1.42 -13.52
CA LEU A 156 -3.12 0.94 -14.31
C LEU A 156 -2.79 0.54 -15.76
N TRP A 157 -1.53 0.60 -16.16
CA TRP A 157 -1.03 0.36 -17.51
C TRP A 157 -0.10 -0.85 -17.61
N GLU A 158 0.19 -1.49 -16.48
CA GLU A 158 1.11 -2.62 -16.42
C GLU A 158 0.31 -3.93 -16.44
N ASP A 159 0.13 -4.51 -17.63
CA ASP A 159 -0.27 -5.91 -17.72
C ASP A 159 0.76 -6.83 -17.01
N GLU A 160 0.36 -8.06 -16.67
CA GLU A 160 1.23 -8.99 -15.94
C GLU A 160 2.56 -9.31 -16.65
N GLU A 161 2.63 -9.07 -17.96
CA GLU A 161 3.77 -9.40 -18.81
C GLU A 161 4.82 -8.28 -18.82
N HIS A 162 4.39 -7.02 -18.69
CA HIS A 162 5.26 -5.83 -18.76
C HIS A 162 5.42 -5.12 -17.40
N GLY A 163 4.64 -5.52 -16.40
CA GLY A 163 4.65 -4.87 -15.09
C GLY A 163 5.89 -5.11 -14.25
N ARG A 164 6.40 -4.04 -13.63
CA ARG A 164 7.47 -4.13 -12.64
C ARG A 164 6.86 -4.62 -11.32
N ARG A 165 7.36 -5.73 -10.80
CA ARG A 165 6.94 -6.24 -9.48
C ARG A 165 8.14 -6.56 -8.60
N ALA A 166 8.16 -6.08 -7.36
CA ALA A 166 9.12 -6.53 -6.39
C ALA A 166 8.90 -8.02 -6.08
N ILE A 167 10.00 -8.75 -6.01
CA ILE A 167 10.02 -10.17 -5.64
C ILE A 167 10.47 -10.28 -4.19
N PHE A 168 9.77 -11.11 -3.42
CA PHE A 168 9.98 -11.25 -1.99
C PHE A 168 10.09 -12.72 -1.64
N GLU A 169 10.83 -12.98 -0.59
CA GLU A 169 10.80 -14.25 0.11
C GLU A 169 10.32 -14.02 1.54
N PHE A 170 9.26 -14.74 1.94
CA PHE A 170 8.74 -14.74 3.30
C PHE A 170 9.39 -15.85 4.12
N ARG A 171 9.89 -15.51 5.31
CA ARG A 171 10.38 -16.48 6.30
C ARG A 171 10.10 -15.96 7.69
N ASP A 172 9.30 -16.68 8.48
CA ASP A 172 9.08 -16.46 9.92
C ASP A 172 9.13 -14.97 10.32
N ASN A 173 8.03 -14.25 10.12
CA ASN A 173 7.87 -12.80 10.35
C ASN A 173 8.87 -11.87 9.64
N LYS A 174 9.54 -12.34 8.58
CA LYS A 174 10.48 -11.51 7.82
C LYS A 174 10.18 -11.56 6.34
N ILE A 175 10.52 -10.46 5.68
CA ILE A 175 10.62 -10.40 4.22
C ILE A 175 12.06 -10.18 3.81
N VAL A 176 12.43 -10.77 2.67
CA VAL A 176 13.68 -10.49 1.97
C VAL A 176 13.34 -10.08 0.55
N PHE A 177 13.66 -8.85 0.20
CA PHE A 177 13.59 -8.39 -1.18
C PHE A 177 14.61 -9.11 -2.05
N LYS A 178 14.18 -9.72 -3.14
CA LYS A 178 15.03 -10.47 -4.08
C LYS A 178 15.40 -9.68 -5.32
N GLY A 179 14.64 -8.65 -5.64
CA GLY A 179 14.83 -7.86 -6.85
C GLY A 179 13.49 -7.43 -7.42
N ASP A 180 13.50 -6.97 -8.66
CA ASP A 180 12.30 -6.71 -9.46
C ASP A 180 12.20 -7.68 -10.61
N LYS A 181 11.00 -8.18 -10.90
CA LYS A 181 10.71 -8.80 -12.19
C LYS A 181 10.29 -7.71 -13.17
N ILE A 182 10.96 -7.64 -14.32
CA ILE A 182 10.65 -6.73 -15.45
C ILE A 182 10.75 -7.55 -16.73
N GLY A 183 9.63 -7.77 -17.42
CA GLY A 183 9.54 -8.87 -18.38
C GLY A 183 9.84 -10.21 -17.70
N GLY A 184 9.98 -11.30 -18.45
CA GLY A 184 10.24 -12.64 -17.87
C GLY A 184 11.52 -12.81 -17.01
N SER A 185 12.27 -11.75 -16.70
CA SER A 185 13.55 -11.76 -15.98
C SER A 185 13.50 -11.03 -14.64
N ILE A 186 14.28 -11.49 -13.67
CA ILE A 186 14.46 -10.85 -12.35
C ILE A 186 15.77 -10.06 -12.33
N ASN A 187 15.69 -8.76 -12.02
CA ASN A 187 16.82 -7.91 -11.69
C ASN A 187 17.08 -7.94 -10.18
N GLU A 188 18.04 -8.76 -9.75
CA GLU A 188 18.43 -8.92 -8.34
C GLU A 188 19.24 -7.74 -7.77
N LYS A 189 19.28 -6.60 -8.46
CA LYS A 189 20.00 -5.39 -8.02
C LYS A 189 19.09 -4.19 -7.84
N SER A 190 17.82 -4.30 -8.22
CA SER A 190 16.84 -3.23 -8.06
C SER A 190 15.64 -3.72 -7.30
N ILE A 191 15.04 -2.86 -6.49
CA ILE A 191 13.66 -3.01 -6.05
C ILE A 191 12.85 -1.81 -6.49
N GLY A 192 11.54 -2.03 -6.70
CA GLY A 192 10.56 -1.03 -7.07
C GLY A 192 10.43 0.07 -6.04
N LEU A 193 9.38 0.88 -6.18
CA LEU A 193 9.10 1.92 -5.22
C LEU A 193 8.73 1.28 -3.87
N VAL A 194 9.52 1.58 -2.85
CA VAL A 194 9.20 1.30 -1.44
C VAL A 194 8.97 2.63 -0.76
N HIS A 195 7.85 2.76 -0.06
CA HIS A 195 7.51 3.97 0.68
C HIS A 195 7.26 3.64 2.16
N PHE A 196 7.93 4.37 3.03
CA PHE A 196 7.69 4.34 4.47
C PHE A 196 6.59 5.35 4.79
N GLY A 197 5.45 4.86 5.25
CA GLY A 197 4.35 5.71 5.70
C GLY A 197 4.63 6.36 7.06
N HIS A 198 3.59 6.96 7.62
CA HIS A 198 3.64 7.51 8.98
C HIS A 198 3.14 6.48 10.00
N PRO A 199 3.53 6.60 11.29
CA PRO A 199 3.03 5.71 12.33
C PRO A 199 1.50 5.61 12.33
N ILE A 200 0.99 4.42 12.60
CA ILE A 200 -0.45 4.19 12.71
C ILE A 200 -0.95 4.87 13.99
N PHE A 201 -1.90 5.77 13.82
CA PHE A 201 -2.52 6.51 14.92
C PHE A 201 -3.76 5.78 15.45
N LYS A 202 -4.54 5.14 14.57
CA LYS A 202 -5.80 4.52 14.94
C LYS A 202 -6.11 3.32 14.05
N ILE A 203 -6.58 2.23 14.66
CA ILE A 203 -7.13 1.08 13.94
C ILE A 203 -8.66 1.22 13.92
N ILE A 204 -9.24 1.15 12.72
CA ILE A 204 -10.69 1.25 12.50
C ILE A 204 -11.30 -0.14 12.30
N LYS A 205 -10.57 -1.05 11.63
CA LYS A 205 -10.94 -2.47 11.45
C LYS A 205 -9.67 -3.32 11.48
N GLN A 206 -9.73 -4.44 12.20
CA GLN A 206 -8.73 -5.51 12.22
C GLN A 206 -9.39 -6.87 11.99
#